data_AF-U6D075-F1
#
_entry.id   AF-U6D075-F1
#
_cell.length_a   1.000
_cell.length_b   1.000
_cell.length_c   1.000
_cell.angle_alpha   90.00
_cell.angle_beta   90.00
_cell.angle_gamma   90.00
#
_symmetry.space_group_name_H-M   'P 1'
#
loop_
_entity.id
_entity.type
_entity.pdbx_description
1 polymer ?
#
loop_
_entity_poly.entity_id
_entity_poly.type
_entity_poly.pdbx_seq_one_letter_code
_entity_poly.pdbx_strand_id
1 'polypeptide(L)'
;PPATRPLVWDDMLRAIPEDQLSASGVPQLVEPVLWDYGADLDVHGKALLMEKYRKCGFLRLWAASAFKGATGVSQALTPIEHHLRNNVQWLQVAARGPADVLQGIVLTGWQRYDHFSVLCELLPVGIPSLAVCLQSLLHGGFTEDVKAKVENFLGISNLEVTDFTSEGPGSFPGSDILALVTHVSLHLRSSVDTLLERDR
;
A
#
# COMPACT_ATOMS: atom_id res chain seq x y z
N PRO A 1 33.80 -1.55 7.15
CA PRO A 1 32.34 -1.55 7.43
C PRO A 1 31.66 -2.68 6.63
N PRO A 2 30.57 -3.31 7.13
CA PRO A 2 29.81 -4.24 6.31
C PRO A 2 29.28 -3.50 5.07
N ALA A 3 29.33 -4.14 3.90
CA ALA A 3 28.91 -3.53 2.63
C ALA A 3 27.40 -3.30 2.54
N THR A 4 26.62 -3.99 3.38
CA THR A 4 25.16 -3.94 3.38
C THR A 4 24.64 -2.87 4.33
N ARG A 5 23.78 -1.99 3.83
CA ARG A 5 23.04 -1.00 4.63
C ARG A 5 21.64 -1.53 4.92
N PRO A 6 21.27 -1.77 6.19
CA PRO A 6 19.91 -2.21 6.54
C PRO A 6 18.88 -1.11 6.36
N LEU A 7 17.69 -1.49 5.89
CA LEU A 7 16.47 -0.67 5.98
C LEU A 7 15.69 -1.09 7.23
N VAL A 8 15.14 -0.13 7.97
CA VAL A 8 14.35 -0.42 9.20
C VAL A 8 13.04 0.35 9.21
N TRP A 9 11.97 -0.27 9.70
CA TRP A 9 10.72 0.44 9.95
C TRP A 9 10.92 1.53 11.00
N ASP A 10 10.38 2.72 10.74
CA ASP A 10 10.72 3.91 11.51
C ASP A 10 9.93 4.08 12.81
N ASP A 11 8.96 3.20 13.12
CA ASP A 11 8.00 3.37 14.24
C ASP A 11 8.67 3.69 15.56
N MET A 12 9.70 2.91 15.88
CA MET A 12 10.43 3.03 17.14
C MET A 12 11.27 4.32 17.19
N LEU A 13 11.56 4.94 16.04
CA LEU A 13 12.33 6.19 15.94
C LEU A 13 11.44 7.43 16.07
N ARG A 14 10.14 7.33 15.76
CA ARG A 14 9.21 8.46 15.74
C ARG A 14 9.15 9.21 17.08
N ALA A 15 9.10 8.46 18.18
CA ALA A 15 8.98 9.01 19.53
C ALA A 15 10.32 9.47 20.15
N ILE A 16 11.47 9.10 19.57
CA ILE A 16 12.79 9.44 20.13
C ILE A 16 13.04 10.95 19.92
N PRO A 17 13.41 11.71 20.96
CA PRO A 17 13.81 13.11 20.83
C PRO A 17 14.99 13.33 19.85
N GLU A 18 15.02 14.48 19.17
CA GLU A 18 16.03 14.76 18.12
C GLU A 18 17.47 14.71 18.63
N ASP A 19 17.73 15.25 19.82
CA ASP A 19 19.05 15.26 20.47
C ASP A 19 19.54 13.85 20.79
N GLN A 20 18.66 13.00 21.35
CA GLN A 20 18.96 11.61 21.66
C GLN A 20 19.17 10.78 20.39
N LEU A 21 18.32 10.96 19.38
CA LEU A 21 18.43 10.23 18.12
C LEU A 21 19.72 10.60 17.37
N SER A 22 20.09 11.88 17.37
CA SER A 22 21.34 12.37 16.79
C SER A 22 22.58 11.78 17.48
N ALA A 23 22.56 11.71 18.81
CA ALA A 23 23.67 11.19 19.62
C ALA A 23 23.77 9.66 19.63
N SER A 24 22.72 8.94 19.19
CA SER A 24 22.61 7.48 19.32
C SER A 24 23.58 6.69 18.44
N GLY A 25 24.13 7.28 17.37
CA GLY A 25 24.91 6.56 16.36
C GLY A 25 24.08 5.72 15.38
N VAL A 26 22.75 5.62 15.59
CA VAL A 26 21.82 4.90 14.69
C VAL A 26 21.80 5.48 13.27
N PRO A 27 21.80 6.81 13.05
CA PRO A 27 21.76 7.39 11.71
C PRO A 27 22.89 6.94 10.78
N GLN A 28 24.03 6.53 11.33
CA GLN A 28 25.18 6.04 10.57
C GLN A 28 25.11 4.54 10.26
N LEU A 29 24.13 3.82 10.81
CA LEU A 29 24.00 2.37 10.71
C LEU A 29 22.88 1.95 9.75
N VAL A 30 21.73 2.62 9.78
CA VAL A 30 20.50 2.19 9.09
C VAL A 30 19.86 3.31 8.28
N GLU A 31 19.00 2.95 7.33
CA GLU A 31 18.13 3.88 6.62
C GLU A 31 16.66 3.60 7.01
N PRO A 32 15.92 4.58 7.55
CA PRO A 32 14.57 4.35 8.00
C PRO A 32 13.57 4.36 6.84
N VAL A 33 12.56 3.51 6.96
CA VAL A 33 11.42 3.37 6.06
C VAL A 33 10.19 3.92 6.77
N LEU A 34 9.76 5.11 6.36
CA LEU A 34 8.56 5.75 6.85
C LEU A 34 7.35 5.05 6.24
N TRP A 35 6.52 4.42 7.06
CA TRP A 35 5.33 3.72 6.55
C TRP A 35 4.04 4.29 7.11
N ASP A 36 3.01 4.19 6.29
CA ASP A 36 1.64 4.52 6.62
C ASP A 36 0.75 4.04 5.47
N TYR A 37 -0.33 3.35 5.83
CA TYR A 37 -1.20 2.69 4.86
C TYR A 37 -2.59 3.35 4.80
N GLY A 38 -2.80 4.46 5.52
CA GLY A 38 -4.05 5.22 5.48
C GLY A 38 -4.27 5.95 4.15
N ALA A 39 -5.52 6.00 3.69
CA ALA A 39 -5.94 6.78 2.51
C ALA A 39 -6.12 8.29 2.80
N ASP A 40 -5.98 8.67 4.07
CA ASP A 40 -6.02 10.00 4.67
C ASP A 40 -4.69 10.33 5.36
N LEU A 41 -3.57 10.01 4.71
CA LEU A 41 -2.22 10.26 5.18
C LEU A 41 -2.03 11.72 5.61
N ASP A 42 -1.46 11.92 6.81
CA ASP A 42 -0.98 13.25 7.24
C ASP A 42 0.29 13.64 6.48
N VAL A 43 0.08 14.19 5.27
CA VAL A 43 1.15 14.60 4.37
C VAL A 43 2.11 15.60 5.03
N HIS A 44 1.58 16.54 5.83
CA HIS A 44 2.40 17.55 6.49
C HIS A 44 3.25 16.94 7.62
N GLY A 45 2.63 16.11 8.47
CA GLY A 45 3.34 15.40 9.53
C GLY A 45 4.44 14.48 9.01
N LYS A 46 4.21 13.77 7.89
CA LYS A 46 5.27 12.94 7.27
C LYS A 46 6.42 13.78 6.72
N ALA A 47 6.14 14.94 6.10
CA ALA A 47 7.20 15.85 5.64
C ALA A 47 8.04 16.39 6.82
N LEU A 48 7.40 16.79 7.92
CA LEU A 48 8.09 17.19 9.16
C LEU A 48 8.92 16.04 9.76
N LEU A 49 8.42 14.82 9.70
CA LEU A 49 9.15 13.63 10.16
C LEU A 49 10.40 13.37 9.30
N MET A 50 10.31 13.56 7.97
CA MET A 50 11.49 13.50 7.10
C MET A 50 12.52 14.58 7.45
N GLU A 51 12.08 15.81 7.74
CA GLU A 51 12.97 16.89 8.18
C GLU A 51 13.65 16.57 9.51
N LYS A 52 12.91 16.02 10.48
CA LYS A 52 13.44 15.52 11.74
C LYS A 52 14.56 14.51 11.51
N TYR A 53 14.30 13.48 10.70
CA TYR A 53 15.32 12.45 10.43
C TYR A 53 16.54 13.03 9.71
N ARG A 54 16.34 13.94 8.77
CA ARG A 54 17.45 14.65 8.11
C ARG A 54 18.30 15.43 9.12
N LYS A 55 17.67 16.18 10.05
CA LYS A 55 18.37 16.92 11.11
C LYS A 55 19.18 15.98 12.03
N CYS A 56 18.64 14.80 12.29
CA CYS A 56 19.31 13.79 13.11
C CYS A 56 20.48 13.07 12.39
N GLY A 57 20.73 13.36 11.11
CA GLY A 57 21.84 12.80 10.35
C GLY A 57 21.49 11.59 9.48
N PHE A 58 20.20 11.24 9.32
CA PHE A 58 19.80 10.25 8.32
C PHE A 58 19.87 10.88 6.93
N LEU A 59 20.83 10.45 6.12
CA LEU A 59 21.07 11.00 4.79
C LEU A 59 20.11 10.47 3.72
N ARG A 60 19.57 9.27 3.94
CA ARG A 60 18.67 8.58 3.02
C ARG A 60 17.49 8.02 3.79
N LEU A 61 16.31 8.25 3.24
CA LEU A 61 15.04 7.78 3.77
C LEU A 61 14.31 7.00 2.68
N TRP A 62 13.43 6.11 3.12
CA TRP A 62 12.51 5.39 2.26
C TRP A 62 11.09 5.62 2.75
N ALA A 63 10.12 5.50 1.86
CA ALA A 63 8.72 5.46 2.22
C ALA A 63 8.17 4.05 1.99
N ALA A 64 7.05 3.71 2.60
CA ALA A 64 6.31 2.51 2.26
C ALA A 64 4.80 2.77 2.24
N SER A 65 4.21 2.38 1.12
CA SER A 65 2.77 2.32 0.87
C SER A 65 2.31 0.87 0.81
N ALA A 66 1.01 0.65 0.65
CA ALA A 66 0.46 -0.69 0.45
C ALA A 66 -0.42 -0.75 -0.81
N PHE A 67 -0.39 -1.88 -1.50
CA PHE A 67 -1.32 -2.20 -2.59
C PHE A 67 -2.41 -3.21 -2.18
N LYS A 68 -2.21 -3.94 -1.08
CA LYS A 68 -3.21 -4.84 -0.48
C LYS A 68 -2.96 -5.02 1.02
N GLY A 69 -3.98 -5.48 1.75
CA GLY A 69 -3.93 -5.62 3.20
C GLY A 69 -3.92 -4.26 3.91
N ALA A 70 -3.73 -4.24 5.22
CA ALA A 70 -3.78 -3.02 6.04
C ALA A 70 -5.13 -2.25 6.03
N THR A 71 -6.18 -2.83 5.44
CA THR A 71 -7.54 -2.28 5.33
C THR A 71 -8.58 -3.08 6.11
N GLY A 72 -8.28 -4.35 6.45
CA GLY A 72 -9.13 -5.19 7.30
C GLY A 72 -8.53 -6.57 7.55
N VAL A 73 -8.79 -7.13 8.73
CA VAL A 73 -8.20 -8.42 9.18
C VAL A 73 -8.64 -9.64 8.35
N SER A 74 -9.86 -9.60 7.80
CA SER A 74 -10.46 -10.69 7.01
C SER A 74 -11.00 -10.17 5.67
N GLN A 75 -10.30 -9.21 5.08
CA GLN A 75 -10.69 -8.58 3.83
C GLN A 75 -10.59 -9.60 2.69
N ALA A 76 -11.67 -9.76 1.92
CA ALA A 76 -11.72 -10.70 0.79
C ALA A 76 -11.40 -10.00 -0.55
N LEU A 77 -11.92 -8.78 -0.73
CA LEU A 77 -11.76 -7.97 -1.93
C LEU A 77 -10.90 -6.74 -1.64
N THR A 78 -9.98 -6.42 -2.54
CA THR A 78 -9.02 -5.33 -2.33
C THR A 78 -9.68 -3.97 -2.62
N PRO A 79 -9.73 -3.03 -1.66
CA PRO A 79 -10.26 -1.69 -1.90
C PRO A 79 -9.25 -0.84 -2.68
N ILE A 80 -9.35 -0.86 -4.01
CA ILE A 80 -8.37 -0.22 -4.91
C ILE A 80 -8.28 1.29 -4.66
N GLU A 81 -9.40 1.99 -4.50
CA GLU A 81 -9.42 3.44 -4.24
C GLU A 81 -8.61 3.82 -3.00
N HIS A 82 -8.75 3.05 -1.91
CA HIS A 82 -8.00 3.28 -0.67
C HIS A 82 -6.49 3.26 -0.92
N HIS A 83 -6.01 2.20 -1.59
CA HIS A 83 -4.60 2.03 -1.89
C HIS A 83 -4.09 3.07 -2.88
N LEU A 84 -4.89 3.41 -3.91
CA LEU A 84 -4.53 4.46 -4.86
C LEU A 84 -4.34 5.80 -4.14
N ARG A 85 -5.28 6.19 -3.27
CA ARG A 85 -5.20 7.43 -2.49
C ARG A 85 -3.96 7.47 -1.59
N ASN A 86 -3.66 6.38 -0.88
CA ASN A 86 -2.45 6.25 -0.08
C ASN A 86 -1.18 6.49 -0.92
N ASN A 87 -1.08 5.86 -2.10
CA ASN A 87 0.08 6.01 -2.97
C ASN A 87 0.21 7.44 -3.54
N VAL A 88 -0.90 8.07 -3.94
CA VAL A 88 -0.90 9.48 -4.39
C VAL A 88 -0.48 10.43 -3.27
N GLN A 89 -0.90 10.19 -2.03
CA GLN A 89 -0.47 11.01 -0.90
C GLN A 89 1.01 10.82 -0.58
N TRP A 90 1.56 9.61 -0.72
CA TRP A 90 3.02 9.40 -0.62
C TRP A 90 3.81 10.16 -1.68
N LEU A 91 3.28 10.31 -2.90
CA LEU A 91 3.86 11.21 -3.91
C LEU A 91 3.83 12.68 -3.46
N GLN A 92 2.75 13.11 -2.79
CA GLN A 92 2.67 14.47 -2.22
C GLN A 92 3.67 14.67 -1.06
N VAL A 93 3.89 13.66 -0.22
CA VAL A 93 4.93 13.67 0.82
C VAL A 93 6.31 13.81 0.17
N ALA A 94 6.59 13.00 -0.86
CA ALA A 94 7.86 13.06 -1.59
C ALA A 94 8.10 14.45 -2.22
N ALA A 95 7.06 15.08 -2.77
CA ALA A 95 7.15 16.42 -3.36
C ALA A 95 7.35 17.55 -2.34
N ARG A 96 6.92 17.37 -1.09
CA ARG A 96 7.06 18.36 -0.01
C ARG A 96 8.31 18.16 0.85
N GLY A 97 8.77 16.93 0.95
CA GLY A 97 9.94 16.57 1.75
C GLY A 97 11.23 17.19 1.20
N PRO A 98 12.32 17.13 1.98
CA PRO A 98 13.63 17.54 1.49
C PRO A 98 14.01 16.81 0.19
N ALA A 99 14.36 17.57 -0.85
CA ALA A 99 14.89 17.03 -2.09
C ALA A 99 16.10 16.11 -1.81
N ASP A 100 16.25 15.07 -2.64
CA ASP A 100 17.35 14.09 -2.63
C ASP A 100 17.46 13.17 -1.40
N VAL A 101 16.56 13.31 -0.42
CA VAL A 101 16.57 12.47 0.79
C VAL A 101 15.77 11.18 0.61
N LEU A 102 14.58 11.26 0.02
CA LEU A 102 13.74 10.09 -0.24
C LEU A 102 14.26 9.31 -1.44
N GLN A 103 14.66 8.06 -1.24
CA GLN A 103 15.26 7.23 -2.29
C GLN A 103 14.24 6.43 -3.10
N GLY A 104 13.05 6.20 -2.53
CA GLY A 104 11.99 5.45 -3.18
C GLY A 104 10.85 5.12 -2.24
N ILE A 105 9.82 4.49 -2.81
CA ILE A 105 8.63 4.01 -2.11
C ILE A 105 8.60 2.48 -2.24
N VAL A 106 8.59 1.78 -1.10
CA VAL A 106 8.37 0.34 -1.02
C VAL A 106 6.87 0.07 -1.10
N LEU A 107 6.46 -0.68 -2.13
CA LEU A 107 5.06 -1.04 -2.32
C LEU A 107 4.76 -2.39 -1.65
N THR A 108 4.14 -2.37 -0.47
CA THR A 108 3.92 -3.55 0.37
C THR A 108 2.60 -4.26 0.08
N GLY A 109 2.56 -5.59 0.31
CA GLY A 109 1.36 -6.40 0.21
C GLY A 109 1.18 -7.29 1.43
N TRP A 110 0.56 -6.75 2.47
CA TRP A 110 0.37 -7.46 3.74
C TRP A 110 -0.59 -8.64 3.60
N GLN A 111 -0.41 -9.66 4.44
CA GLN A 111 -1.19 -10.90 4.34
C GLN A 111 -1.89 -11.32 5.64
N ARG A 112 -1.39 -10.88 6.80
CA ARG A 112 -1.94 -11.13 8.14
C ARG A 112 -1.62 -9.95 9.05
N TYR A 113 -2.47 -9.74 10.06
CA TYR A 113 -2.25 -8.72 11.10
C TYR A 113 -1.45 -9.26 12.30
N ASP A 114 -1.58 -10.56 12.56
CA ASP A 114 -0.76 -11.29 13.53
C ASP A 114 -0.60 -12.74 13.07
N HIS A 115 0.21 -13.52 13.79
CA HIS A 115 0.55 -14.89 13.43
C HIS A 115 -0.66 -15.85 13.39
N PHE A 116 -1.67 -15.61 14.22
CA PHE A 116 -2.85 -16.46 14.40
C PHE A 116 -4.09 -15.94 13.65
N SER A 117 -4.04 -14.70 13.17
CA SER A 117 -5.08 -14.09 12.35
C SER A 117 -5.28 -14.80 11.02
N VAL A 118 -6.51 -14.77 10.52
CA VAL A 118 -6.86 -15.23 9.16
C VAL A 118 -6.09 -14.44 8.10
N LEU A 119 -6.07 -14.98 6.88
CA LEU A 119 -5.53 -14.25 5.73
C LEU A 119 -6.45 -13.08 5.39
N CYS A 120 -5.86 -11.92 5.08
CA CYS A 120 -6.54 -10.90 4.29
C CYS A 120 -6.48 -11.27 2.79
N GLU A 121 -6.69 -10.31 1.90
CA GLU A 121 -6.90 -10.53 0.47
C GLU A 121 -5.82 -11.43 -0.14
N LEU A 122 -6.23 -12.40 -0.94
CA LEU A 122 -5.32 -13.25 -1.70
C LEU A 122 -4.56 -12.42 -2.73
N LEU A 123 -3.32 -12.80 -3.05
CA LEU A 123 -2.50 -12.06 -4.02
C LEU A 123 -3.21 -11.84 -5.38
N PRO A 124 -3.87 -12.83 -6.01
CA PRO A 124 -4.56 -12.61 -7.29
C PRO A 124 -5.64 -11.51 -7.24
N VAL A 125 -6.33 -11.39 -6.09
CA VAL A 125 -7.36 -10.37 -5.85
C VAL A 125 -6.72 -8.98 -5.69
N GLY A 126 -5.47 -8.92 -5.23
CA GLY A 126 -4.69 -7.69 -5.10
C GLY A 126 -3.98 -7.23 -6.38
N ILE A 127 -3.94 -8.03 -7.46
CA ILE A 127 -3.19 -7.69 -8.67
C ILE A 127 -3.70 -6.41 -9.36
N PRO A 128 -5.02 -6.18 -9.52
CA PRO A 128 -5.50 -4.92 -10.08
C PRO A 128 -5.05 -3.70 -9.26
N SER A 129 -5.13 -3.80 -7.93
CA SER A 129 -4.63 -2.76 -7.03
C SER A 129 -3.12 -2.55 -7.15
N LEU A 130 -2.34 -3.64 -7.27
CA LEU A 130 -0.89 -3.57 -7.51
C LEU A 130 -0.58 -2.80 -8.79
N ALA A 131 -1.26 -3.12 -9.89
CA ALA A 131 -1.04 -2.45 -11.17
C ALA A 131 -1.40 -0.96 -11.10
N VAL A 132 -2.55 -0.62 -10.50
CA VAL A 132 -2.97 0.77 -10.26
C VAL A 132 -1.94 1.53 -9.43
N CYS A 133 -1.55 1.00 -8.28
CA CYS A 133 -0.62 1.66 -7.37
C CYS A 133 0.76 1.84 -8.02
N LEU A 134 1.30 0.78 -8.64
CA LEU A 134 2.61 0.82 -9.27
C LEU A 134 2.65 1.82 -10.44
N GLN A 135 1.66 1.78 -11.34
CA GLN A 135 1.61 2.69 -12.47
C GLN A 135 1.40 4.14 -12.01
N SER A 136 0.62 4.35 -10.94
CA SER A 136 0.45 5.69 -10.35
C SER A 136 1.75 6.24 -9.79
N LEU A 137 2.53 5.41 -9.08
CA LEU A 137 3.85 5.81 -8.57
C LEU A 137 4.83 6.13 -9.69
N LEU A 138 4.85 5.33 -10.76
CA LEU A 138 5.75 5.54 -11.91
C LEU A 138 5.42 6.80 -12.72
N HIS A 139 4.14 7.18 -12.78
CA HIS A 139 3.66 8.31 -13.58
C HIS A 139 3.34 9.57 -12.75
N GLY A 140 3.53 9.54 -11.44
CA GLY A 140 3.26 10.68 -10.56
C GLY A 140 1.77 10.95 -10.31
N GLY A 141 0.90 9.98 -10.58
CA GLY A 141 -0.55 10.08 -10.42
C GLY A 141 -1.31 9.07 -11.28
N PHE A 142 -2.62 9.01 -11.12
CA PHE A 142 -3.51 8.12 -11.86
C PHE A 142 -4.39 8.92 -12.82
N THR A 143 -3.96 9.00 -14.08
CA THR A 143 -4.70 9.67 -15.16
C THR A 143 -5.39 8.63 -16.06
N GLU A 144 -6.25 9.08 -16.99
CA GLU A 144 -6.88 8.19 -17.95
C GLU A 144 -5.87 7.39 -18.80
N ASP A 145 -4.74 8.00 -19.20
CA ASP A 145 -3.68 7.28 -19.91
C ASP A 145 -3.05 6.17 -19.04
N VAL A 146 -2.94 6.41 -17.73
CA VAL A 146 -2.43 5.41 -16.77
C VAL A 146 -3.46 4.30 -16.57
N LYS A 147 -4.75 4.65 -16.46
CA LYS A 147 -5.86 3.68 -16.41
C LYS A 147 -5.85 2.76 -17.64
N ALA A 148 -5.78 3.33 -18.84
CA ALA A 148 -5.74 2.57 -20.09
C ALA A 148 -4.55 1.60 -20.17
N LYS A 149 -3.37 1.99 -19.65
CA LYS A 149 -2.22 1.08 -19.54
C LYS A 149 -2.49 -0.06 -18.58
N VAL A 150 -3.07 0.21 -17.42
CA VAL A 150 -3.43 -0.83 -16.44
C VAL A 150 -4.43 -1.81 -17.05
N GLU A 151 -5.48 -1.30 -17.70
CA GLU A 151 -6.48 -2.12 -18.41
C GLU A 151 -5.83 -3.04 -19.45
N ASN A 152 -4.92 -2.49 -20.27
CA ASN A 152 -4.18 -3.26 -21.26
C ASN A 152 -3.26 -4.32 -20.62
N PHE A 153 -2.54 -4.00 -19.55
CA PHE A 153 -1.69 -4.98 -18.85
C PHE A 153 -2.48 -6.10 -18.20
N LEU A 154 -3.66 -5.79 -17.69
CA LEU A 154 -4.52 -6.77 -17.01
C LEU A 154 -5.47 -7.49 -17.98
N GLY A 155 -5.62 -7.01 -19.21
CA GLY A 155 -6.61 -7.51 -20.16
C GLY A 155 -8.04 -7.30 -19.68
N ILE A 156 -8.33 -6.19 -18.99
CA ILE A 156 -9.66 -5.83 -18.47
C ILE A 156 -10.22 -4.71 -19.34
N SER A 157 -11.52 -4.75 -19.66
CA SER A 157 -12.14 -3.77 -20.56
C SER A 157 -12.58 -2.47 -19.86
N ASN A 158 -12.94 -2.54 -18.58
CA ASN A 158 -13.22 -1.37 -17.76
C ASN A 158 -12.75 -1.62 -16.32
N LEU A 159 -11.75 -0.87 -15.89
CA LEU A 159 -11.27 -0.86 -14.52
C LEU A 159 -12.05 0.16 -13.68
N GLU A 160 -12.84 -0.34 -12.74
CA GLU A 160 -13.44 0.48 -11.68
C GLU A 160 -12.56 0.47 -10.43
N VAL A 161 -12.24 1.66 -9.94
CA VAL A 161 -11.37 1.83 -8.75
C VAL A 161 -12.21 1.91 -7.46
N THR A 162 -13.43 2.41 -7.57
CA THR A 162 -14.38 2.60 -6.46
C THR A 162 -15.21 1.36 -6.15
N ASP A 163 -15.38 0.49 -7.15
CA ASP A 163 -16.17 -0.74 -7.03
C ASP A 163 -15.28 -1.98 -7.06
N PHE A 164 -15.73 -3.05 -6.40
CA PHE A 164 -15.03 -4.34 -6.43
C PHE A 164 -15.30 -5.15 -7.71
N THR A 165 -16.05 -4.57 -8.65
CA THR A 165 -16.48 -5.20 -9.91
C THR A 165 -15.77 -4.54 -11.07
N SER A 166 -14.89 -5.29 -11.75
CA SER A 166 -14.43 -4.95 -13.09
C SER A 166 -15.26 -5.71 -14.12
N GLU A 167 -15.62 -5.07 -15.23
CA GLU A 167 -16.30 -5.77 -16.32
C GLU A 167 -15.32 -6.64 -17.12
N GLY A 168 -15.59 -7.95 -17.12
CA GLY A 168 -14.86 -8.96 -17.90
C GLY A 168 -13.81 -9.73 -17.10
N PRO A 169 -13.59 -11.03 -17.41
CA PRO A 169 -12.50 -11.79 -16.84
C PRO A 169 -11.19 -11.25 -17.43
N GLY A 170 -10.40 -10.54 -16.61
CA GLY A 170 -9.06 -10.11 -17.03
C GLY A 170 -8.20 -11.28 -17.53
N SER A 171 -7.14 -11.01 -18.27
CA SER A 171 -6.23 -12.04 -18.81
C SER A 171 -4.95 -12.21 -17.98
N PHE A 172 -4.84 -11.58 -16.82
CA PHE A 172 -3.68 -11.68 -15.94
C PHE A 172 -3.67 -12.99 -15.12
N PRO A 173 -2.49 -13.51 -14.71
CA PRO A 173 -2.41 -14.71 -13.89
C PRO A 173 -3.22 -14.62 -12.59
N GLY A 174 -4.22 -15.51 -12.44
CA GLY A 174 -5.10 -15.54 -11.27
C GLY A 174 -6.37 -14.69 -11.40
N SER A 175 -6.69 -14.17 -12.58
CA SER A 175 -7.97 -13.49 -12.85
C SER A 175 -9.19 -14.38 -12.57
N ASP A 176 -9.10 -15.68 -12.84
CA ASP A 176 -10.15 -16.65 -12.47
C ASP A 176 -10.40 -16.70 -10.95
N ILE A 177 -9.33 -16.58 -10.14
CA ILE A 177 -9.44 -16.54 -8.68
C ILE A 177 -10.12 -15.24 -8.24
N LEU A 178 -9.74 -14.10 -8.83
CA LEU A 178 -10.44 -12.83 -8.59
C LEU A 178 -11.93 -12.98 -8.91
N ALA A 179 -12.29 -13.51 -10.08
CA ALA A 179 -13.67 -13.70 -10.49
C ALA A 179 -14.47 -14.58 -9.50
N LEU A 180 -13.89 -15.70 -9.06
CA LEU A 180 -14.51 -16.59 -8.08
C LEU A 180 -14.68 -15.91 -6.72
N VAL A 181 -13.66 -15.21 -6.21
CA VAL A 181 -13.72 -14.51 -4.92
C VAL A 181 -14.76 -13.38 -4.97
N THR A 182 -14.80 -12.61 -6.06
CA THR A 182 -15.81 -11.57 -6.28
C THR A 182 -17.21 -12.18 -6.32
N HIS A 183 -17.40 -13.29 -7.04
CA HIS A 183 -18.69 -13.95 -7.12
C HIS A 183 -19.18 -14.45 -5.76
N VAL A 184 -18.30 -15.12 -4.99
CA VAL A 184 -18.63 -15.59 -3.64
C VAL A 184 -18.95 -14.42 -2.72
N SER A 185 -18.12 -13.38 -2.73
CA SER A 185 -18.21 -12.26 -1.80
C SER A 185 -19.43 -11.36 -2.05
N LEU A 186 -19.79 -11.12 -3.31
CA LEU A 186 -20.87 -10.19 -3.68
C LEU A 186 -22.23 -10.85 -3.92
N HIS A 187 -22.26 -12.10 -4.39
CA HIS A 187 -23.52 -12.73 -4.83
C HIS A 187 -23.95 -13.92 -3.97
N LEU A 188 -23.01 -14.72 -3.46
CA LEU A 188 -23.35 -15.93 -2.71
C LEU A 188 -23.43 -15.70 -1.20
N ARG A 189 -22.59 -14.83 -0.64
CA ARG A 189 -22.51 -14.63 0.82
C ARG A 189 -23.84 -14.19 1.44
N SER A 190 -24.50 -13.20 0.85
CA SER A 190 -25.83 -12.74 1.29
C SER A 190 -26.90 -13.82 1.19
N SER A 191 -26.86 -14.64 0.13
CA SER A 191 -27.78 -15.75 -0.06
C SER A 191 -27.61 -16.84 1.01
N VAL A 192 -26.36 -17.15 1.36
CA VAL A 192 -26.02 -18.12 2.42
C VAL A 192 -26.39 -17.57 3.80
N ASP A 193 -26.08 -16.32 4.09
CA ASP A 193 -26.42 -15.69 5.37
C ASP A 193 -27.95 -15.67 5.56
N THR A 194 -28.71 -15.34 4.51
CA THR A 194 -30.19 -15.37 4.52
C THR A 194 -30.74 -16.79 4.75
N LEU A 195 -30.11 -17.81 4.19
CA LEU A 195 -30.49 -19.21 4.43
C LEU A 195 -30.23 -19.63 5.89
N LEU A 196 -29.06 -19.28 6.43
CA LEU A 196 -28.69 -19.60 7.81
C LEU A 196 -29.52 -18.85 8.86
N GLU A 197 -30.01 -17.65 8.54
CA GLU A 197 -30.95 -16.90 9.39
C GLU A 197 -32.37 -17.49 9.39
N ARG A 198 -32.80 -18.13 8.29
CA ARG A 198 -34.11 -18.78 8.19
C ARG A 198 -34.21 -20.11 8.94
N ASP A 199 -33.07 -20.73 9.23
CA ASP A 199 -32.97 -22.01 9.96
C ASP A 199 -32.71 -21.82 11.48
N ARG A 200 -32.78 -20.58 11.99
CA ARG A 200 -32.74 -20.23 13.42
C ARG A 200 -34.13 -19.86 13.96
#